data_AF-A0A8J7UF79-F1
#
_entry.id   AF-A0A8J7UF79-F1
#
_cell.length_a   1.000
_cell.length_b   1.000
_cell.length_c   1.000
_cell.angle_alpha   90.00
_cell.angle_beta   90.00
_cell.angle_gamma   90.00
#
_symmetry.space_group_name_H-M   'P 1'
#
loop_
_entity.id
_entity.type
_entity.pdbx_description
1 polymer ?
#
loop_
_entity_poly.entity_id
_entity_poly.type
_entity_poly.pdbx_seq_one_letter_code
_entity_poly.pdbx_strand_id
1 'polypeptide(L)'
;MKINFYSEDCNYLPKERMKIRRWIAQTIHNEGYKGSEISYIYCSGDYHLDVNRTYLGHDYRTDVITFDYSDLEGRGVVSGDIFIDHETVADNAAEWGSNPREEELRVIIHGILHLCGYKDKAPEEEKTMREKENFYLAAWRSLQ
;
A
#
# COMPACT_ATOMS: atom_id res chain seq x y z
N MET A 1 14.33 -3.10 9.25
CA MET A 1 12.92 -2.95 8.86
C MET A 1 12.18 -4.26 9.10
N LYS A 2 10.99 -4.20 9.71
CA LYS A 2 10.07 -5.33 9.84
C LYS A 2 8.84 -5.02 9.01
N ILE A 3 8.51 -5.94 8.08
CA ILE A 3 7.27 -5.85 7.32
C ILE A 3 6.44 -7.07 7.68
N ASN A 4 5.29 -6.80 8.28
CA ASN A 4 4.37 -7.82 8.77
C ASN A 4 3.15 -7.87 7.84
N PHE A 5 2.57 -9.06 7.69
CA PHE A 5 1.33 -9.27 6.95
C PHE A 5 0.37 -10.00 7.87
N TYR A 6 -0.78 -9.40 8.12
CA TYR A 6 -1.86 -9.91 8.95
C TYR A 6 -3.14 -9.99 8.12
N SER A 7 -4.08 -10.79 8.60
CA SER A 7 -5.42 -10.89 8.05
C SER A 7 -6.42 -10.67 9.20
N GLU A 8 -7.42 -9.83 8.98
CA GLU A 8 -8.47 -9.54 9.95
C GLU A 8 -9.84 -9.67 9.28
N ASP A 9 -10.74 -10.45 9.88
CA ASP A 9 -12.05 -10.76 9.29
C ASP A 9 -11.99 -11.32 7.84
N CYS A 10 -10.85 -11.89 7.43
CA CYS A 10 -10.69 -12.55 6.13
C CYS A 10 -9.65 -13.68 6.21
N ASN A 11 -9.62 -14.54 5.18
CA ASN A 11 -8.67 -15.64 5.05
C ASN A 11 -7.68 -15.42 3.90
N TYR A 12 -7.23 -14.17 3.71
CA TYR A 12 -6.34 -13.80 2.62
C TYR A 12 -5.01 -13.24 3.12
N LEU A 13 -3.92 -13.68 2.49
CA LEU A 13 -2.59 -13.09 2.63
C LEU A 13 -1.89 -13.12 1.26
N PRO A 14 -1.02 -12.13 0.98
CA PRO A 14 -0.36 -12.03 -0.31
C PRO A 14 0.58 -13.20 -0.53
N LYS A 15 0.71 -13.62 -1.80
CA LYS A 15 1.73 -14.57 -2.24
C LYS A 15 3.10 -13.88 -2.33
N GLU A 16 4.17 -14.68 -2.36
CA GLU A 16 5.56 -14.20 -2.52
C GLU A 16 5.97 -13.14 -1.48
N ARG A 17 5.50 -13.26 -0.22
CA ARG A 17 5.73 -12.26 0.84
C ARG A 17 7.21 -11.88 0.99
N MET A 18 8.14 -12.81 0.84
CA MET A 18 9.57 -12.51 0.90
C MET A 18 10.04 -11.57 -0.23
N LYS A 19 9.53 -11.77 -1.44
CA LYS A 19 9.81 -10.90 -2.58
C LYS A 19 9.18 -9.52 -2.36
N ILE A 20 7.95 -9.46 -1.87
CA ILE A 20 7.26 -8.21 -1.51
C ILE A 20 8.07 -7.43 -0.45
N ARG A 21 8.54 -8.10 0.60
CA ARG A 21 9.38 -7.46 1.63
C ARG A 21 10.64 -6.83 1.05
N ARG A 22 11.34 -7.57 0.19
CA ARG A 22 12.57 -7.07 -0.46
C ARG A 22 12.26 -5.88 -1.36
N TRP A 23 11.17 -5.96 -2.12
CA TRP A 23 10.74 -4.89 -3.00
C TRP A 23 10.40 -3.62 -2.24
N ILE A 24 9.58 -3.70 -1.19
CA ILE A 24 9.25 -2.56 -0.31
C ILE A 24 10.52 -1.96 0.32
N ALA A 25 11.43 -2.82 0.81
CA ALA A 25 12.70 -2.35 1.37
C ALA A 25 13.50 -1.51 0.37
N GLN A 26 13.54 -1.97 -0.87
CA GLN A 26 14.23 -1.29 -1.95
C GLN A 26 13.54 0.01 -2.34
N THR A 27 12.21 0.04 -2.40
CA THR A 27 11.44 1.26 -2.64
C THR A 27 11.74 2.32 -1.59
N ILE A 28 11.61 2.00 -0.31
CA ILE A 28 11.84 2.96 0.78
C ILE A 28 13.27 3.50 0.72
N HIS A 29 14.25 2.62 0.44
CA HIS A 29 15.64 3.02 0.27
C HIS A 29 15.84 3.95 -0.93
N ASN A 30 15.23 3.65 -2.08
CA ASN A 30 15.32 4.45 -3.29
C ASN A 30 14.66 5.83 -3.15
N GLU A 31 13.61 5.94 -2.32
CA GLU A 31 13.00 7.22 -1.94
C GLU A 31 13.83 7.98 -0.88
N GLY A 32 14.97 7.44 -0.45
CA GLY A 32 15.92 8.14 0.44
C GLY A 32 15.66 7.93 1.93
N TYR A 33 14.76 7.01 2.30
CA TYR A 33 14.36 6.79 3.69
C TYR A 33 14.85 5.44 4.25
N LYS A 34 14.68 5.27 5.57
CA LYS A 34 14.92 4.02 6.29
C LYS A 34 13.58 3.43 6.73
N GLY A 35 13.34 2.15 6.45
CA GLY A 35 12.13 1.49 6.93
C GLY A 35 12.24 1.02 8.38
N SER A 36 11.23 1.32 9.19
CA SER A 36 11.06 0.81 10.56
C SER A 36 10.09 -0.39 10.57
N GLU A 37 8.95 -0.29 11.24
CA GLU A 37 7.89 -1.29 11.28
C GLU A 37 6.74 -0.83 10.39
N ILE A 38 6.37 -1.70 9.45
CA ILE A 38 5.23 -1.50 8.56
C ILE A 38 4.37 -2.77 8.63
N SER A 39 3.08 -2.59 8.87
CA SER A 39 2.14 -3.71 8.90
C SER A 39 1.16 -3.58 7.75
N TYR A 40 0.95 -4.68 7.04
CA TYR A 40 -0.15 -4.81 6.08
C TYR A 40 -1.25 -5.65 6.71
N ILE A 41 -2.45 -5.10 6.81
CA ILE A 41 -3.63 -5.75 7.37
C ILE A 41 -4.62 -5.99 6.25
N TYR A 42 -4.67 -7.22 5.76
CA TYR A 42 -5.67 -7.62 4.78
C TYR A 42 -6.98 -7.85 5.51
N CYS A 43 -8.09 -7.31 4.99
CA CYS A 43 -9.37 -7.40 5.66
C CYS A 43 -10.54 -7.59 4.69
N SER A 44 -11.71 -7.92 5.25
CA SER A 44 -12.98 -7.88 4.52
C SER A 44 -13.34 -6.43 4.21
N GLY A 45 -14.14 -6.21 3.17
CA GLY A 45 -14.58 -4.85 2.85
C GLY A 45 -15.50 -4.22 3.89
N ASP A 46 -16.21 -5.04 4.68
CA ASP A 46 -17.04 -4.54 5.79
C ASP A 46 -16.17 -4.04 6.94
N TYR A 47 -15.12 -4.80 7.33
CA TYR A 47 -14.13 -4.36 8.31
C TYR A 47 -13.38 -3.12 7.82
N HIS A 48 -12.98 -3.11 6.54
CA HIS A 48 -12.28 -1.97 5.95
C HIS A 48 -13.13 -0.69 5.96
N LEU A 49 -14.43 -0.79 5.64
CA LEU A 49 -15.37 0.33 5.71
C LEU A 49 -15.58 0.82 7.14
N ASP A 50 -15.63 -0.09 8.12
CA ASP A 50 -15.74 0.28 9.54
C ASP A 50 -14.49 1.03 10.03
N VAL A 51 -13.30 0.61 9.61
CA VAL A 51 -12.04 1.34 9.87
C VAL A 51 -12.10 2.74 9.24
N ASN A 52 -12.53 2.86 7.98
CA ASN A 52 -12.63 4.14 7.27
C ASN A 52 -13.57 5.11 7.99
N ARG A 53 -14.72 4.62 8.46
CA ARG A 53 -15.71 5.40 9.21
C ARG A 53 -15.20 5.80 10.58
N THR A 54 -14.68 4.84 11.34
CA THR A 54 -14.31 5.02 12.75
C THR A 54 -13.10 5.95 12.92
N TYR A 55 -12.08 5.80 12.07
CA TYR A 55 -10.82 6.52 12.26
C TYR A 55 -10.63 7.71 11.31
N LEU A 56 -11.24 7.69 10.12
CA LEU A 56 -11.12 8.78 9.14
C LEU A 56 -12.42 9.57 8.93
N GLY A 57 -13.55 9.10 9.47
CA GLY A 57 -14.86 9.76 9.30
C GLY A 57 -15.40 9.66 7.87
N HIS A 58 -14.88 8.73 7.07
CA HIS A 58 -15.24 8.57 5.67
C HIS A 58 -16.23 7.42 5.49
N ASP A 59 -17.36 7.70 4.84
CA ASP A 59 -18.42 6.71 4.57
C ASP A 59 -18.46 6.30 3.09
N TYR A 60 -17.37 5.73 2.61
CA TYR A 60 -17.27 5.14 1.27
C TYR A 60 -16.27 3.98 1.25
N ARG A 61 -16.44 3.05 0.29
CA ARG A 61 -15.50 1.95 0.07
C ARG A 61 -14.27 2.45 -0.68
N THR A 62 -13.11 2.01 -0.23
CA THR A 62 -11.81 2.21 -0.87
C THR A 62 -11.04 0.90 -0.72
N ASP A 63 -10.03 0.67 -1.55
CA ASP A 63 -9.21 -0.54 -1.52
C ASP A 63 -8.07 -0.49 -0.50
N VAL A 64 -7.65 0.72 -0.12
CA VAL A 64 -6.55 0.93 0.84
C VAL A 64 -6.77 2.09 1.80
N ILE A 65 -6.37 1.88 3.05
CA ILE A 65 -6.26 2.92 4.08
C ILE A 65 -4.85 2.86 4.66
N THR A 66 -4.19 4.01 4.75
CA THR A 66 -2.82 4.11 5.31
C THR A 66 -2.83 4.98 6.56
N PHE A 67 -2.37 4.44 7.68
CA PHE A 67 -2.07 5.17 8.91
C PHE A 67 -0.58 5.44 8.99
N ASP A 68 -0.22 6.72 8.87
CA ASP A 68 1.16 7.16 8.81
C ASP A 68 1.73 7.44 10.21
N TYR A 69 2.81 6.75 10.56
CA TYR A 69 3.60 6.95 11.78
C TYR A 69 5.03 7.39 11.45
N SER A 70 5.28 7.85 10.22
CA SER A 70 6.61 8.16 9.71
C SER A 70 7.16 9.45 10.32
N ASP A 71 8.48 9.50 10.41
CA ASP A 71 9.28 10.65 10.86
C ASP A 71 10.27 10.99 9.75
N LEU A 72 9.76 11.61 8.69
CA LEU A 72 10.49 11.87 7.46
C LEU A 72 11.52 12.98 7.64
N GLU A 73 11.15 14.09 8.29
CA GLU A 73 12.02 15.26 8.46
C GLU A 73 13.07 15.09 9.57
N GLY A 74 12.75 14.34 10.63
CA GLY A 74 13.65 14.15 11.76
C GLY A 74 14.60 12.98 11.54
N ARG A 75 14.07 11.76 11.62
CA ARG A 75 14.89 10.52 11.54
C ARG A 75 15.01 9.97 10.13
N GLY A 76 14.24 10.47 9.17
CA GLY A 76 14.16 9.91 7.81
C GLY A 76 13.63 8.47 7.83
N VAL A 77 12.62 8.21 8.67
CA VAL A 77 12.10 6.86 8.93
C VAL A 77 10.66 6.73 8.47
N VAL A 78 10.37 5.66 7.73
CA VAL A 78 9.03 5.27 7.26
C VAL A 78 8.47 4.18 8.16
N SER A 79 7.25 4.38 8.68
CA SER A 79 6.49 3.40 9.46
C SER A 79 4.99 3.68 9.38
N GLY A 80 4.18 2.63 9.45
CA GLY A 80 2.73 2.78 9.34
C GLY A 80 1.98 1.46 9.27
N ASP A 81 0.66 1.55 9.34
CA ASP A 81 -0.25 0.42 9.11
C ASP A 81 -1.01 0.67 7.81
N ILE A 82 -1.07 -0.34 6.95
CA ILE A 82 -1.73 -0.29 5.64
C ILE A 82 -2.82 -1.36 5.64
N PHE A 83 -4.07 -0.94 5.66
CA PHE A 83 -5.24 -1.80 5.55
C PHE A 83 -5.58 -1.97 4.07
N ILE A 84 -5.85 -3.21 3.66
CA ILE A 84 -6.17 -3.55 2.26
C ILE A 84 -7.43 -4.42 2.24
N ASP A 85 -8.44 -3.96 1.51
CA ASP A 85 -9.59 -4.77 1.12
C ASP A 85 -9.28 -5.52 -0.17
N HIS A 86 -8.86 -6.78 -0.02
CA HIS A 86 -8.46 -7.62 -1.15
C HIS A 86 -9.59 -7.95 -2.13
N GLU A 87 -10.85 -7.92 -1.68
CA GLU A 87 -12.01 -8.16 -2.55
C GLU A 87 -12.24 -6.94 -3.43
N THR A 88 -12.25 -5.74 -2.84
CA THR A 88 -12.35 -4.49 -3.61
C THR A 88 -11.18 -4.34 -4.60
N VAL A 89 -9.95 -4.72 -4.21
CA VAL A 89 -8.81 -4.75 -5.15
C VAL A 89 -9.07 -5.66 -6.35
N ALA A 90 -9.63 -6.85 -6.12
CA ALA A 90 -9.93 -7.80 -7.19
C ALA A 90 -11.07 -7.30 -8.09
N ASP A 91 -12.09 -6.67 -7.51
CA ASP A 91 -13.22 -6.07 -8.24
C ASP A 91 -12.75 -4.88 -9.10
N ASN A 92 -11.93 -3.99 -8.55
CA ASN A 92 -11.31 -2.88 -9.29
C ASN A 92 -10.49 -3.38 -10.48
N ALA A 93 -9.70 -4.45 -10.27
CA ALA A 93 -8.92 -5.04 -11.36
C ALA A 93 -9.82 -5.61 -12.47
N ALA A 94 -10.93 -6.26 -12.12
CA ALA A 94 -11.90 -6.77 -13.09
C ALA A 94 -12.60 -5.63 -13.85
N GLU A 95 -13.02 -4.57 -13.15
CA GLU A 95 -13.69 -3.41 -13.74
C GLU A 95 -12.79 -2.67 -14.74
N TRP A 96 -11.51 -2.51 -14.41
CA TRP A 96 -10.53 -1.81 -15.25
C TRP A 96 -9.86 -2.71 -16.29
N GLY A 97 -10.16 -4.01 -16.28
CA GLY A 97 -9.50 -4.99 -17.15
C GLY A 97 -8.00 -5.14 -16.87
N SER A 98 -7.56 -4.86 -15.64
CA SER A 98 -6.18 -4.99 -15.19
C SER A 98 -5.92 -6.37 -14.58
N ASN A 99 -4.64 -6.71 -14.36
CA ASN A 99 -4.27 -7.96 -13.73
C ASN A 99 -4.46 -7.85 -12.20
N PRO A 100 -5.25 -8.73 -11.54
CA PRO A 100 -5.50 -8.62 -10.09
C PRO A 100 -4.24 -8.64 -9.22
N ARG A 101 -3.21 -9.39 -9.64
CA ARG A 101 -1.93 -9.43 -8.93
C ARG A 101 -1.14 -8.13 -9.11
N GLU A 102 -1.24 -7.50 -10.27
CA GLU A 102 -0.61 -6.20 -10.49
C GLU A 102 -1.32 -5.10 -9.70
N GLU A 103 -2.66 -5.14 -9.62
CA GLU A 103 -3.43 -4.20 -8.82
C GLU A 103 -3.14 -4.35 -7.31
N GLU A 104 -3.05 -5.58 -6.81
CA GLU A 104 -2.61 -5.82 -5.44
C GLU A 104 -1.22 -5.22 -5.15
N LEU A 105 -0.26 -5.43 -6.06
CA LEU A 105 1.08 -4.85 -5.91
C LEU A 105 1.06 -3.33 -6.01
N ARG A 106 0.19 -2.77 -6.85
CA ARG A 106 -0.02 -1.33 -6.98
C ARG A 106 -0.52 -0.75 -5.67
N VAL A 107 -1.53 -1.35 -5.05
CA VAL A 107 -2.06 -0.92 -3.76
C VAL A 107 -1.02 -1.03 -2.64
N ILE A 108 -0.23 -2.11 -2.63
CA ILE A 108 0.86 -2.29 -1.66
C ILE A 108 1.88 -1.15 -1.76
N ILE A 109 2.31 -0.80 -2.97
CA ILE A 109 3.30 0.26 -3.18
C ILE A 109 2.70 1.65 -3.02
N HIS A 110 1.41 1.79 -3.33
CA HIS A 110 0.65 3.02 -3.14
C HIS A 110 0.69 3.44 -1.67
N GLY A 111 0.40 2.50 -0.74
CA GLY A 111 0.53 2.75 0.69
C GLY A 111 1.94 3.16 1.12
N ILE A 112 2.99 2.53 0.59
CA ILE A 112 4.38 2.92 0.89
C ILE A 112 4.71 4.32 0.40
N LEU A 113 4.28 4.68 -0.80
CA LEU A 113 4.53 6.01 -1.35
C LEU A 113 3.82 7.09 -0.53
N HIS A 114 2.59 6.84 -0.05
CA HIS A 114 1.95 7.73 0.93
C HIS A 114 2.82 7.90 2.19
N LEU A 115 3.32 6.80 2.77
CA LEU A 115 4.22 6.88 3.92
C LEU A 115 5.56 7.59 3.61
N CYS A 116 5.98 7.64 2.34
CA CYS A 116 7.14 8.42 1.88
C CYS A 116 6.83 9.91 1.63
N GLY A 117 5.59 10.34 1.86
CA GLY A 117 5.14 11.73 1.75
C GLY A 117 4.51 12.11 0.41
N TYR A 118 4.26 11.14 -0.48
CA TYR A 118 3.51 11.40 -1.71
C TYR A 118 2.03 11.60 -1.40
N LYS A 119 1.38 12.46 -2.19
CA LYS A 119 -0.05 12.74 -2.13
C LYS A 119 -0.68 12.42 -3.48
N ASP A 120 -2.00 12.37 -3.53
CA ASP A 120 -2.76 11.95 -4.71
C ASP A 120 -4.11 12.68 -4.87
N LYS A 121 -4.31 13.80 -4.17
CA LYS A 121 -5.60 14.52 -4.19
C LYS A 121 -5.68 15.58 -5.29
N ALA A 122 -4.56 16.21 -5.64
CA ALA A 122 -4.50 17.12 -6.78
C ALA A 122 -4.11 16.39 -8.07
N PRO A 123 -4.55 16.84 -9.26
CA PRO A 123 -4.22 16.17 -10.53
C PRO A 123 -2.71 16.00 -10.78
N GLU A 124 -1.89 16.98 -10.41
CA GLU A 124 -0.43 16.89 -10.53
C GLU A 124 0.20 15.90 -9.54
N GLU A 125 -0.38 15.81 -8.33
CA GLU A 125 0.02 14.87 -7.30
C GLU A 125 -0.33 13.44 -7.72
N GLU A 126 -1.57 13.22 -8.19
CA GLU A 126 -2.04 11.93 -8.72
C GLU A 126 -1.18 11.45 -9.89
N LYS A 127 -0.84 12.35 -10.81
CA LYS A 127 0.07 12.02 -11.92
C LYS A 127 1.43 11.56 -11.41
N THR A 128 2.02 12.30 -10.47
CA THR A 128 3.32 11.96 -9.87
C THR A 128 3.25 10.62 -9.15
N MET A 129 2.19 10.39 -8.38
CA MET A 129 1.90 9.16 -7.67
C MET A 129 1.84 7.98 -8.66
N ARG A 130 1.08 8.11 -9.74
CA ARG A 130 0.93 7.08 -10.77
C ARG A 130 2.25 6.78 -11.50
N GLU A 131 3.05 7.81 -11.78
CA GLU A 131 4.39 7.63 -12.36
C GLU A 131 5.31 6.81 -11.44
N LYS A 132 5.28 7.10 -10.13
CA LYS A 132 6.05 6.36 -9.11
C LYS A 132 5.57 4.92 -8.95
N GLU A 133 4.26 4.70 -8.88
CA GLU A 133 3.70 3.35 -8.84
C GLU A 133 4.17 2.52 -10.05
N ASN A 134 4.07 3.08 -11.26
CA ASN A 134 4.48 2.40 -12.49
C ASN A 134 5.99 2.10 -12.51
N PHE A 135 6.81 3.04 -12.02
CA PHE A 135 8.26 2.84 -11.88
C PHE A 135 8.57 1.65 -10.96
N TYR A 136 7.96 1.59 -9.79
CA TYR A 136 8.22 0.51 -8.83
C TYR A 136 7.60 -0.83 -9.26
N LEU A 137 6.45 -0.83 -9.93
CA LEU A 137 5.89 -2.04 -10.55
C LEU A 137 6.79 -2.59 -11.66
N ALA A 138 7.44 -1.73 -12.45
CA ALA A 138 8.45 -2.18 -13.40
C ALA A 138 9.64 -2.83 -12.69
N ALA A 139 10.13 -2.23 -11.58
CA ALA A 139 11.19 -2.83 -10.76
C ALA A 139 10.79 -4.18 -10.15
N TRP A 140 9.52 -4.36 -9.75
CA TRP A 140 8.98 -5.64 -9.31
C TRP A 140 9.12 -6.74 -10.36
N ARG A 141 8.79 -6.44 -11.61
CA ARG A 141 8.89 -7.41 -12.73
C ARG A 141 10.34 -7.85 -13.00
N SER A 142 11.31 -6.98 -12.71
CA SER A 142 12.73 -7.27 -12.86
C SER A 142 13.36 -8.01 -11.68
N LEU A 143 12.69 -8.08 -10.53
CA LEU A 143 13.14 -8.86 -9.38
C LEU A 143 13.03 -10.36 -9.69
N GLN A 144 14.18 -11.01 -9.89
CA GLN A 144 14.35 -12.47 -9.97
C GLN A 144 14.11 -13.11 -8.60
#